data_AF-A0A7K2AJX7-F1
#
_entry.id   AF-A0A7K2AJX7-F1
#
_cell.length_a   1.000
_cell.length_b   1.000
_cell.length_c   1.000
_cell.angle_alpha   90.00
_cell.angle_beta   90.00
_cell.angle_gamma   90.00
#
_symmetry.space_group_name_H-M   'P 1'
#
loop_
_entity.id
_entity.type
_entity.pdbx_description
1 polymer ?
#
loop_
_entity_poly.entity_id
_entity_poly.type
_entity_poly.pdbx_seq_one_letter_code
_entity_poly.pdbx_strand_id
1 'polypeptide(L)'
;MSKAVYEALECVPAEVLDDPGFWRYLSLRYFWDFIAWREEKAFANGNHMKYVDGEKSVECVLTRMYLRMAAVGGPEHAGIAGGIPKSTDFWRSHVLRVRTGTAPPLARALAVMQRDNRLATQDIRELAKALSRTWTNVLLNIYTDEEARSLIKELRDETVGRTTPAR
;
A
#
# COMPACT_ATOMS: atom_id res chain seq x y z
N MET A 1 -9.00 -4.13 10.56
CA MET A 1 -9.44 -2.73 10.45
C MET A 1 -9.52 -2.24 9.00
N SER A 2 -8.48 -2.38 8.15
CA SER A 2 -8.58 -1.97 6.73
C SER A 2 -9.78 -2.56 5.99
N LYS A 3 -10.07 -3.86 6.16
CA LYS A 3 -11.26 -4.52 5.63
C LYS A 3 -12.55 -3.80 6.04
N ALA A 4 -12.76 -3.58 7.34
CA ALA A 4 -13.96 -2.93 7.87
C ALA A 4 -14.13 -1.48 7.35
N VAL A 5 -13.03 -0.72 7.23
CA VAL A 5 -13.07 0.63 6.64
C VAL A 5 -13.48 0.58 5.16
N TYR A 6 -12.96 -0.40 4.41
CA TYR A 6 -13.30 -0.57 3.00
C TYR A 6 -14.77 -0.96 2.81
N GLU A 7 -15.23 -2.01 3.49
CA GLU A 7 -16.63 -2.50 3.40
C GLU A 7 -17.63 -1.42 3.83
N ALA A 8 -17.32 -0.62 4.86
CA ALA A 8 -18.19 0.48 5.29
C ALA A 8 -18.30 1.62 4.26
N LEU A 9 -17.36 1.71 3.33
CA LEU A 9 -17.25 2.80 2.35
C LEU A 9 -17.43 2.35 0.90
N GLU A 10 -17.61 1.05 0.64
CA GLU A 10 -17.66 0.48 -0.71
C GLU A 10 -18.82 1.03 -1.55
N CYS A 11 -19.94 1.40 -0.91
CA CYS A 11 -21.09 2.00 -1.57
C CYS A 11 -21.04 3.54 -1.65
N VAL A 12 -19.98 4.17 -1.13
CA VAL A 12 -19.83 5.62 -1.17
C VAL A 12 -19.35 6.04 -2.56
N PRO A 13 -19.96 7.06 -3.20
CA PRO A 13 -19.53 7.53 -4.52
C PRO A 13 -18.05 7.95 -4.55
N ALA A 14 -17.39 7.71 -5.69
CA ALA A 14 -15.97 8.01 -5.84
C ALA A 14 -15.66 9.51 -5.61
N GLU A 15 -16.56 10.41 -5.99
CA GLU A 15 -16.43 11.85 -5.79
C GLU A 15 -16.35 12.22 -4.31
N VAL A 16 -17.06 11.49 -3.44
CA VAL A 16 -17.00 11.66 -1.99
C VAL A 16 -15.72 11.05 -1.42
N LEU A 17 -15.30 9.90 -1.96
CA LEU A 17 -14.03 9.25 -1.58
C LEU A 17 -12.80 10.05 -2.05
N ASP A 18 -12.92 10.89 -3.06
CA ASP A 18 -11.85 11.78 -3.54
C ASP A 18 -11.81 13.12 -2.79
N ASP A 19 -12.83 13.47 -2.00
CA ASP A 19 -12.86 14.69 -1.19
C ASP A 19 -11.94 14.57 0.05
N PRO A 20 -10.89 15.40 0.18
CA PRO A 20 -10.08 15.48 1.40
C PRO A 20 -10.89 15.78 2.67
N GLY A 21 -11.93 16.61 2.55
CA GLY A 21 -12.80 17.03 3.63
C GLY A 21 -13.59 15.86 4.23
N PHE A 22 -14.07 14.95 3.39
CA PHE A 22 -14.72 13.72 3.82
C PHE A 22 -13.84 12.87 4.75
N TRP A 23 -12.58 12.63 4.36
CA TRP A 23 -11.64 11.86 5.18
C TRP A 23 -11.26 12.57 6.48
N ARG A 24 -11.12 13.90 6.43
CA ARG A 24 -10.89 14.73 7.61
C ARG A 24 -12.06 14.63 8.58
N TYR A 25 -13.28 14.73 8.08
CA TYR A 25 -14.49 14.56 8.87
C TYR A 25 -14.56 13.19 9.53
N LEU A 26 -14.37 12.10 8.78
CA LEU A 26 -14.37 10.75 9.35
C LEU A 26 -13.30 10.58 10.43
N SER A 27 -12.08 11.05 10.14
CA SER A 27 -10.94 10.95 11.04
C SER A 27 -11.19 11.67 12.37
N LEU A 28 -11.67 12.91 12.32
CA LEU A 28 -11.89 13.72 13.52
C LEU A 28 -13.17 13.32 14.27
N ARG A 29 -14.25 12.97 13.56
CA ARG A 29 -15.56 12.74 14.17
C ARG A 29 -15.72 11.35 14.77
N TYR A 30 -15.16 10.32 14.13
CA TYR A 30 -15.43 8.92 14.46
C TYR A 30 -14.18 8.09 14.80
N PHE A 31 -13.01 8.49 14.32
CA PHE A 31 -11.78 7.69 14.45
C PHE A 31 -10.66 8.39 15.23
N TRP A 32 -10.94 9.53 15.86
CA TRP A 32 -9.93 10.36 16.51
C TRP A 32 -9.09 9.55 17.51
N ASP A 33 -9.75 8.87 18.45
CA ASP A 33 -9.06 8.12 19.50
C ASP A 33 -8.17 7.01 18.93
N PHE A 34 -8.66 6.31 17.91
CA PHE A 34 -7.87 5.28 17.22
C PHE A 34 -6.64 5.86 16.53
N ILE A 35 -6.79 6.98 15.81
CA ILE A 35 -5.69 7.62 15.09
C ILE A 35 -4.68 8.21 16.07
N ALA A 36 -5.14 8.90 17.11
CA ALA A 36 -4.30 9.49 18.14
C ALA A 36 -3.49 8.43 18.90
N TRP A 37 -4.12 7.31 19.28
CA TRP A 37 -3.43 6.17 19.87
C TRP A 37 -2.38 5.57 18.91
N ARG A 38 -2.75 5.39 17.65
CA ARG A 38 -1.86 4.76 16.65
C ARG A 38 -0.62 5.62 16.34
N GLU A 39 -0.81 6.93 16.23
CA GLU A 39 0.21 7.87 15.78
C GLU A 39 0.71 8.77 16.93
N GLU A 40 0.60 8.30 18.18
CA GLU A 40 0.94 9.02 19.43
C GLU A 40 2.28 9.76 19.34
N LYS A 41 3.33 9.07 18.88
CA LYS A 41 4.68 9.64 18.71
C LYS A 41 4.73 10.78 17.70
N ALA A 42 3.94 10.70 16.63
CA ALA A 42 3.90 11.74 15.62
C ALA A 42 3.05 12.94 16.09
N PHE A 43 2.01 12.69 16.88
CA PHE A 43 1.14 13.71 17.45
C PHE A 43 1.84 14.51 18.55
N ALA A 44 2.69 13.86 19.36
CA ALA A 44 3.60 14.55 20.29
C ALA A 44 4.49 15.61 19.61
N ASN A 45 4.74 15.49 18.30
CA ASN A 45 5.50 16.46 17.50
C ASN A 45 4.60 17.48 16.76
N GLY A 46 3.31 17.58 17.08
CA GLY A 46 2.39 18.55 16.50
C GLY A 46 1.82 18.20 15.12
N ASN A 47 2.23 17.08 14.52
CA ASN A 47 1.94 16.76 13.11
C ASN A 47 0.61 16.02 12.91
N HIS A 48 -0.48 16.56 13.46
CA HIS A 48 -1.79 15.90 13.50
C HIS A 48 -2.42 15.81 12.11
N MET A 49 -2.44 16.94 11.38
CA MET A 49 -3.14 17.08 10.09
C MET A 49 -2.65 16.07 9.05
N LYS A 50 -1.36 15.72 9.05
CA LYS A 50 -0.80 14.73 8.12
C LYS A 50 -1.51 13.36 8.17
N TYR A 51 -2.07 12.98 9.31
CA TYR A 51 -2.64 11.65 9.52
C TYR A 51 -4.17 11.62 9.50
N VAL A 52 -4.81 12.78 9.51
CA VAL A 52 -6.28 12.92 9.49
C VAL A 52 -6.79 13.56 8.20
N ASP A 53 -5.93 14.29 7.47
CA ASP A 53 -6.33 15.05 6.29
C ASP A 53 -6.13 14.26 4.99
N GLY A 54 -7.21 14.13 4.20
CA GLY A 54 -7.20 13.40 2.94
C GLY A 54 -6.38 14.04 1.83
N GLU A 55 -5.93 15.31 1.98
CA GLU A 55 -5.09 16.00 0.98
C GLU A 55 -3.82 15.19 0.66
N LYS A 56 -3.29 14.49 1.67
CA LYS A 56 -2.22 13.50 1.51
C LYS A 56 -2.79 12.12 1.77
N SER A 57 -3.61 11.62 0.85
CA SER A 57 -4.34 10.33 0.92
C SER A 57 -3.50 9.14 1.41
N VAL A 58 -2.25 9.06 1.00
CA VAL A 58 -1.31 7.99 1.40
C VAL A 58 -0.64 8.20 2.76
N GLU A 59 -0.78 9.38 3.36
CA GLU A 59 -0.35 9.69 4.75
C GLU A 59 -1.51 9.53 5.72
N CYS A 60 -2.69 10.03 5.35
CA CYS A 60 -3.94 9.91 6.10
C CYS A 60 -4.20 8.45 6.48
N VAL A 61 -4.48 8.20 7.76
CA VAL A 61 -4.61 6.84 8.28
C VAL A 61 -5.79 6.13 7.62
N LEU A 62 -6.97 6.76 7.57
CA LEU A 62 -8.18 6.14 7.04
C LEU A 62 -8.10 5.96 5.52
N THR A 63 -7.74 7.00 4.78
CA THR A 63 -7.61 6.93 3.32
C THR A 63 -6.58 5.87 2.92
N ARG A 64 -5.43 5.80 3.61
CA ARG A 64 -4.45 4.74 3.37
C ARG A 64 -5.00 3.35 3.68
N MET A 65 -5.79 3.19 4.73
CA MET A 65 -6.38 1.89 5.07
C MET A 65 -7.39 1.43 4.02
N TYR A 66 -8.19 2.36 3.49
CA TYR A 66 -9.10 2.14 2.38
C TYR A 66 -8.33 1.77 1.09
N LEU A 67 -7.37 2.61 0.69
CA LEU A 67 -6.59 2.43 -0.54
C LEU A 67 -5.77 1.13 -0.54
N ARG A 68 -5.32 0.63 0.61
CA ARG A 68 -4.64 -0.68 0.68
C ARG A 68 -5.57 -1.83 0.29
N MET A 69 -6.83 -1.79 0.73
CA MET A 69 -7.82 -2.79 0.36
C MET A 69 -8.18 -2.68 -1.12
N ALA A 70 -8.43 -1.45 -1.59
CA ALA A 70 -8.67 -1.19 -3.00
C ALA A 70 -7.52 -1.69 -3.89
N ALA A 71 -6.27 -1.40 -3.50
CA ALA A 71 -5.08 -1.82 -4.24
C ALA A 71 -4.93 -3.33 -4.35
N VAL A 72 -5.39 -4.12 -3.36
CA VAL A 72 -5.36 -5.59 -3.47
C VAL A 72 -6.58 -6.18 -4.15
N GLY A 73 -7.57 -5.37 -4.51
CA GLY A 73 -8.73 -5.79 -5.29
C GLY A 73 -10.03 -6.00 -4.51
N GLY A 74 -10.03 -5.85 -3.18
CA GLY A 74 -11.26 -5.99 -2.40
C GLY A 74 -11.14 -6.79 -1.09
N PRO A 75 -12.28 -6.95 -0.37
CA PRO A 75 -12.36 -7.58 0.96
C PRO A 75 -11.93 -9.05 1.00
N GLU A 76 -12.05 -9.78 -0.11
CA GLU A 76 -11.59 -11.17 -0.27
C GLU A 76 -10.07 -11.31 -0.07
N HIS A 77 -9.32 -10.22 -0.25
CA HIS A 77 -7.86 -10.17 -0.10
C HIS A 77 -7.40 -9.50 1.20
N ALA A 78 -8.29 -9.35 2.19
CA ALA A 78 -8.00 -8.70 3.47
C ALA A 78 -6.78 -9.26 4.21
N GLY A 79 -6.55 -10.58 4.11
CA GLY A 79 -5.37 -11.24 4.68
C GLY A 79 -4.03 -10.75 4.12
N ILE A 80 -4.03 -10.23 2.89
CA ILE A 80 -2.86 -9.65 2.23
C ILE A 80 -2.66 -8.20 2.70
N ALA A 81 -3.72 -7.39 2.67
CA ALA A 81 -3.67 -5.97 3.03
C ALA A 81 -3.21 -5.72 4.49
N GLY A 82 -3.62 -6.60 5.42
CA GLY A 82 -3.26 -6.54 6.84
C GLY A 82 -2.06 -7.39 7.25
N GLY A 83 -1.57 -8.28 6.37
CA GLY A 83 -0.66 -9.37 6.75
C GLY A 83 0.80 -8.99 6.94
N ILE A 84 1.23 -7.79 6.55
CA ILE A 84 2.64 -7.38 6.60
C ILE A 84 2.90 -6.57 7.90
N PRO A 85 3.74 -7.05 8.83
CA PRO A 85 4.10 -6.30 10.04
C PRO A 85 4.85 -5.01 9.70
N LYS A 86 4.63 -3.91 10.44
CA LYS A 86 5.37 -2.64 10.25
C LYS A 86 5.49 -2.24 8.76
N SER A 87 4.36 -2.19 8.05
CA SER A 87 4.28 -2.09 6.59
C SER A 87 3.92 -0.71 6.05
N THR A 88 3.89 0.32 6.90
CA THR A 88 3.49 1.67 6.50
C THR A 88 4.32 2.19 5.33
N ASP A 89 5.65 2.10 5.40
CA ASP A 89 6.53 2.57 4.34
C ASP A 89 6.48 1.69 3.09
N PHE A 90 6.26 0.37 3.27
CA PHE A 90 6.04 -0.56 2.17
C PHE A 90 4.84 -0.13 1.32
N TRP A 91 3.67 -0.04 1.94
CA TRP A 91 2.45 0.33 1.24
C TRP A 91 2.57 1.71 0.61
N ARG A 92 3.12 2.69 1.34
CA ARG A 92 3.25 4.06 0.82
C ARG A 92 4.17 4.11 -0.40
N SER A 93 5.37 3.58 -0.29
CA SER A 93 6.44 3.84 -1.26
C SER A 93 6.45 2.85 -2.43
N HIS A 94 5.88 1.66 -2.26
CA HIS A 94 5.99 0.58 -3.24
C HIS A 94 4.65 0.10 -3.80
N VAL A 95 3.53 0.57 -3.23
CA VAL A 95 2.19 0.25 -3.74
C VAL A 95 1.39 1.52 -4.05
N LEU A 96 1.07 2.33 -3.04
CA LEU A 96 0.04 3.38 -3.15
C LEU A 96 0.50 4.65 -3.89
N ARG A 97 1.77 5.04 -3.78
CA ARG A 97 2.32 6.22 -4.49
C ARG A 97 2.78 5.93 -5.91
N VAL A 98 2.73 4.67 -6.33
CA VAL A 98 3.31 4.19 -7.58
C VAL A 98 2.25 3.41 -8.35
N ARG A 99 2.53 3.14 -9.62
CA ARG A 99 1.59 2.45 -10.52
C ARG A 99 1.21 1.05 -10.06
N THR A 100 1.99 0.41 -9.19
CA THR A 100 1.65 -0.90 -8.61
C THR A 100 0.27 -0.90 -7.95
N GLY A 101 -0.13 0.18 -7.28
CA GLY A 101 -1.43 0.27 -6.60
C GLY A 101 -2.63 0.26 -7.54
N THR A 102 -2.44 0.48 -8.84
CA THR A 102 -3.51 0.44 -9.85
C THR A 102 -3.65 -0.93 -10.52
N ALA A 103 -2.76 -1.89 -10.20
CA ALA A 103 -2.74 -3.23 -10.78
C ALA A 103 -2.91 -4.27 -9.66
N PRO A 104 -4.14 -4.68 -9.30
CA PRO A 104 -4.37 -5.52 -8.13
C PRO A 104 -3.58 -6.83 -8.08
N PRO A 105 -3.43 -7.59 -9.18
CA PRO A 105 -2.59 -8.78 -9.21
C PRO A 105 -1.14 -8.51 -8.82
N LEU A 106 -0.55 -7.40 -9.29
CA LEU A 106 0.80 -6.98 -8.90
C LEU A 106 0.89 -6.55 -7.45
N ALA A 107 -0.06 -5.74 -6.98
CA ALA A 107 -0.10 -5.29 -5.59
C ALA A 107 -0.19 -6.49 -4.63
N ARG A 108 -1.03 -7.48 -4.95
CA ARG A 108 -1.13 -8.75 -4.21
C ARG A 108 0.17 -9.53 -4.25
N ALA A 109 0.74 -9.75 -5.44
CA ALA A 109 2.00 -10.49 -5.60
C ALA A 109 3.15 -9.86 -4.79
N LEU A 110 3.30 -8.53 -4.88
CA LEU A 110 4.32 -7.78 -4.15
C LEU A 110 4.09 -7.83 -2.63
N ALA A 111 2.84 -7.70 -2.18
CA ALA A 111 2.49 -7.77 -0.76
C ALA A 111 2.68 -9.17 -0.17
N VAL A 112 2.29 -10.23 -0.89
CA VAL A 112 2.54 -11.63 -0.51
C VAL A 112 4.04 -11.90 -0.42
N MET A 113 4.82 -11.48 -1.43
CA MET A 113 6.28 -11.60 -1.40
C MET A 113 6.86 -10.89 -0.17
N GLN A 114 6.46 -9.66 0.12
CA GLN A 114 7.00 -8.92 1.27
C GLN A 114 6.55 -9.47 2.62
N ARG A 115 5.38 -10.11 2.70
CA ARG A 115 4.92 -10.83 3.89
C ARG A 115 5.77 -12.07 4.15
N ASP A 116 5.96 -12.88 3.12
CA ASP A 116 6.56 -14.22 3.23
C ASP A 116 8.10 -14.17 3.21
N ASN A 117 8.67 -13.18 2.51
CA ASN A 117 10.11 -13.01 2.28
C ASN A 117 10.49 -11.53 2.34
N ARG A 118 10.36 -10.94 3.53
CA ARG A 118 10.56 -9.50 3.75
C ARG A 118 11.94 -9.02 3.27
N LEU A 119 11.95 -8.14 2.28
CA LEU A 119 13.16 -7.45 1.84
C LEU A 119 13.48 -6.27 2.75
N ALA A 120 14.79 -6.01 2.92
CA ALA A 120 15.28 -4.78 3.53
C ALA A 120 14.97 -3.58 2.62
N THR A 121 15.02 -2.37 3.20
CA THR A 121 14.64 -1.13 2.52
C THR A 121 15.38 -0.90 1.21
N GLN A 122 16.68 -1.23 1.15
CA GLN A 122 17.45 -1.03 -0.07
C GLN A 122 17.06 -2.03 -1.17
N ASP A 123 16.92 -3.31 -0.82
CA ASP A 123 16.59 -4.35 -1.80
C ASP A 123 15.20 -4.16 -2.40
N ILE A 124 14.20 -3.79 -1.59
CA ILE A 124 12.86 -3.49 -2.12
C ILE A 124 12.84 -2.26 -3.03
N ARG A 125 13.73 -1.29 -2.80
CA ARG A 125 13.89 -0.14 -3.70
C ARG A 125 14.46 -0.57 -5.04
N GLU A 126 15.46 -1.46 -5.06
CA GLU A 126 16.00 -1.98 -6.32
C GLU A 126 14.96 -2.80 -7.10
N LEU A 127 14.19 -3.64 -6.40
CA LEU A 127 13.04 -4.34 -6.99
C LEU A 127 12.02 -3.35 -7.56
N ALA A 128 11.67 -2.30 -6.81
CA ALA A 128 10.72 -1.29 -7.27
C ALA A 128 11.22 -0.54 -8.53
N LYS A 129 12.51 -0.25 -8.63
CA LYS A 129 13.12 0.32 -9.85
C LYS A 129 13.05 -0.66 -11.02
N ALA A 130 13.31 -1.94 -10.80
CA ALA A 130 13.19 -2.97 -11.83
C ALA A 130 11.75 -3.06 -12.34
N LEU A 131 10.77 -3.16 -11.43
CA LEU A 131 9.35 -3.17 -11.77
C LEU A 131 8.93 -1.90 -12.53
N SER A 132 9.41 -0.72 -12.12
CA SER A 132 9.12 0.53 -12.81
C SER A 132 9.68 0.58 -14.23
N ARG A 133 10.83 -0.08 -14.50
CA ARG A 133 11.38 -0.22 -15.86
C ARG A 133 10.56 -1.22 -16.70
N THR A 134 10.07 -2.31 -16.10
CA THR A 134 9.18 -3.24 -16.81
C THR A 134 7.89 -2.55 -17.26
N TRP A 135 7.33 -1.69 -16.41
CA TRP A 135 6.14 -0.88 -16.69
C TRP A 135 6.24 0.04 -17.92
N THR A 136 7.44 0.40 -18.38
CA THR A 136 7.57 1.25 -19.57
C THR A 136 7.38 0.48 -20.87
N ASN A 137 7.53 -0.85 -20.83
CA ASN A 137 7.51 -1.71 -22.02
C ASN A 137 6.37 -2.75 -22.01
N VAL A 138 5.73 -2.94 -20.85
CA VAL A 138 4.72 -3.99 -20.66
C VAL A 138 3.46 -3.40 -20.00
N LEU A 139 2.29 -3.80 -20.51
CA LEU A 139 1.02 -3.47 -19.89
C LEU A 139 0.74 -4.42 -18.72
N LEU A 140 1.19 -4.07 -17.53
CA LEU A 140 1.07 -4.96 -16.37
C LEU A 140 -0.33 -5.00 -15.73
N ASN A 141 -1.24 -4.10 -16.14
CA ASN A 141 -2.62 -4.09 -15.65
C ASN A 141 -3.45 -5.30 -16.10
N ILE A 142 -3.04 -5.99 -17.16
CA ILE A 142 -3.77 -7.15 -17.69
C ILE A 142 -3.25 -8.49 -17.15
N TYR A 143 -2.22 -8.45 -16.30
CA TYR A 143 -1.61 -9.67 -15.75
C TYR A 143 -2.58 -10.38 -14.82
N THR A 144 -2.59 -11.69 -14.89
CA THR A 144 -3.20 -12.57 -13.88
C THR A 144 -2.38 -12.59 -12.59
N ASP A 145 -2.95 -13.15 -11.51
CA ASP A 145 -2.21 -13.35 -10.25
C ASP A 145 -0.96 -14.23 -10.41
N GLU A 146 -1.02 -15.23 -11.29
CA GLU A 146 0.09 -16.16 -11.52
C GLU A 146 1.24 -15.48 -12.29
N GLU A 147 0.91 -14.74 -13.35
CA GLU A 147 1.89 -13.96 -14.11
C GLU A 147 2.53 -12.87 -13.24
N ALA A 148 1.72 -12.17 -12.43
CA ALA A 148 2.19 -11.16 -11.50
C ALA A 148 3.16 -11.75 -10.45
N ARG A 149 2.84 -12.92 -9.88
CA ARG A 149 3.74 -13.61 -8.93
C ARG A 149 5.04 -14.05 -9.60
N SER A 150 4.95 -14.59 -10.81
CA SER A 150 6.12 -15.03 -11.57
C SER A 150 7.05 -13.86 -11.87
N LEU A 151 6.49 -12.74 -12.35
CA LEU A 151 7.26 -11.52 -12.60
C LEU A 151 7.92 -10.97 -11.33
N ILE A 152 7.18 -10.86 -10.23
CA ILE A 152 7.75 -10.35 -8.97
C ILE A 152 8.88 -11.25 -8.46
N LYS A 153 8.74 -12.57 -8.61
CA LYS A 153 9.79 -13.53 -8.25
C LYS A 153 11.03 -13.35 -9.13
N GLU A 154 10.86 -13.31 -10.45
CA GLU A 154 11.95 -13.09 -11.42
C GLU A 154 12.72 -11.80 -11.11
N LEU A 155 12.01 -10.67 -11.00
CA LEU A 155 12.63 -9.37 -10.71
C LEU A 155 13.34 -9.34 -9.35
N ARG A 156 12.80 -10.06 -8.35
CA ARG A 156 13.46 -10.21 -7.05
C ARG A 156 14.76 -10.98 -7.18
N ASP A 157 14.75 -12.12 -7.84
CA ASP A 157 15.92 -12.98 -7.97
C ASP A 157 17.03 -12.24 -8.75
N GLU A 158 16.68 -11.47 -9.78
CA GLU A 158 17.62 -10.62 -10.51
C GLU A 158 18.22 -9.49 -9.68
N THR A 159 17.42 -8.85 -8.82
CA THR A 159 17.87 -7.67 -8.06
C THR A 159 18.62 -8.04 -6.79
N VAL A 160 18.18 -9.08 -6.07
CA VAL A 160 18.84 -9.58 -4.85
C VAL A 160 20.07 -10.42 -5.18
N GLY A 161 20.06 -11.16 -6.30
CA GLY A 161 21.23 -11.90 -6.79
C GLY A 161 22.40 -10.99 -7.20
N ARG A 162 22.13 -9.74 -7.61
CA ARG A 162 23.16 -8.75 -7.98
C ARG A 162 23.78 -8.01 -6.79
N THR A 163 23.12 -7.97 -5.63
CA THR A 163 23.63 -7.25 -4.44
C THR A 163 24.48 -8.11 -3.51
N THR A 164 24.60 -9.42 -3.74
CA THR A 164 25.50 -10.29 -2.97
C THR A 164 26.79 -10.53 -3.78
N PRO A 165 27.93 -9.90 -3.44
CA PRO A 165 29.20 -10.25 -4.08
C PRO A 165 29.53 -11.71 -3.73
N ALA A 166 30.02 -12.46 -4.72
CA ALA A 166 30.62 -13.77 -4.49
C ALA A 166 31.66 -13.65 -3.38
N ARG A 167 31.51 -14.45 -2.32
CA ARG A 167 32.51 -14.60 -1.27
C ARG A 167 33.71 -15.36 -1.78
#